data_AF-A0A524DVB5-F1
#
_entry.id   AF-A0A524DVB5-F1
#
_cell.length_a   1.000
_cell.length_b   1.000
_cell.length_c   1.000
_cell.angle_alpha   90.00
_cell.angle_beta   90.00
_cell.angle_gamma   90.00
#
_symmetry.space_group_name_H-M   'P 1'
#
loop_
_entity.id
_entity.type
_entity.pdbx_description
1 polymer ?
#
loop_
_entity_poly.entity_id
_entity_poly.type
_entity_poly.pdbx_seq_one_letter_code
_entity_poly.pdbx_strand_id
1 'polypeptide(L)'
;MTEEFKFIYEKEIWYVSAIINTINLSCSDKACEIAELLTQRFSNLTDDDLKKIAWNPESLKKVREMGKNISLSCNWATFIEYFPYHDENTDLKFNSLGFFEFEVEYFKEFPKKKESIDPSLIQQIPTVALEILKEYSNTAVNKYLFIDSESPIYVFIMSKESHPSNIEWSEENIKLHKKVLGNWTEVYSGQWPDYSEALYDRRVRHNLSNRLSELHYIRRNSGFIYMAEDNYKKFFSSYMMQFVLKPTAQVRSMLFALIAINESLDMLFVRQYHQSVTDLKVMEEKINNLKYLRGMIQTEMSLIYNELDYNRRQHYTSVLEHLITQFRLTEILNRINNKFEIFYDSMQILYQKKSEESQSSVQRGMNLLNWLFGFGILADLGQVLAIAVEAGPSQLFNYSVFFAINAFLLALLIYFVAIKFRPMKLAVGKTVDAVIFDGKGNVVLVRRRHPPFKGQLALPGGFIEEGETSNDAVIREIKEETNLDVKIEKMIGIYDKLGRDPRGRVHSTAFLCSIIGEMNLHGGSDAEQVELVPINQLENKDLAFDHEVILRDALNLIQKNTKR
;
A
#
# COMPACT_ATOMS: atom_id res chain seq x y z
N MET A 1 19.40 53.79 4.43
CA MET A 1 19.94 52.45 4.76
C MET A 1 18.88 51.79 5.61
N THR A 2 18.13 50.85 5.03
CA THR A 2 17.29 49.95 5.82
C THR A 2 18.20 49.14 6.73
N GLU A 3 17.83 49.00 8.01
CA GLU A 3 18.57 48.17 8.96
C GLU A 3 18.74 46.75 8.39
N GLU A 4 19.92 46.16 8.58
CA GLU A 4 20.20 44.81 8.09
C GLU A 4 19.28 43.81 8.80
N PHE A 5 18.61 42.96 8.02
CA PHE A 5 17.69 41.98 8.59
C PHE A 5 18.43 41.01 9.51
N LYS A 6 18.02 40.92 10.77
CA LYS A 6 18.52 39.95 11.75
C LYS A 6 17.42 38.98 12.13
N PHE A 7 17.67 37.70 11.88
CA PHE A 7 16.87 36.60 12.40
C PHE A 7 17.25 36.31 13.84
N ILE A 8 16.25 36.19 14.72
CA ILE A 8 16.46 35.75 16.10
C ILE A 8 15.77 34.41 16.30
N TYR A 9 16.59 33.41 16.56
CA TYR A 9 16.16 32.07 16.90
C TYR A 9 15.31 32.04 18.18
N GLU A 10 14.20 31.32 18.18
CA GLU A 10 13.46 31.01 19.41
C GLU A 10 13.53 29.52 19.76
N LYS A 11 13.02 28.66 18.86
CA LYS A 11 13.01 27.20 19.00
C LYS A 11 12.75 26.52 17.66
N GLU A 12 12.87 25.19 17.62
CA GLU A 12 12.56 24.36 16.45
C GLU A 12 11.66 23.20 16.82
N ILE A 13 10.95 22.70 15.82
CA ILE A 13 10.21 21.45 15.89
C ILE A 13 10.67 20.55 14.75
N TRP A 14 11.14 19.35 15.09
CA TRP A 14 11.57 18.37 14.10
C TRP A 14 10.56 17.23 13.96
N TYR A 15 10.47 16.70 12.75
CA TYR A 15 9.66 15.52 12.46
C TYR A 15 10.48 14.45 11.77
N VAL A 16 10.42 13.25 12.34
CA VAL A 16 11.00 12.03 11.76
C VAL A 16 9.93 10.96 11.69
N SER A 17 9.53 10.60 10.48
CA SER A 17 8.51 9.56 10.25
C SER A 17 9.04 8.19 10.64
N ALA A 18 8.16 7.32 11.14
CA ALA A 18 8.51 5.93 11.43
C ALA A 18 7.29 5.01 11.34
N ILE A 19 7.56 3.73 11.14
CA ILE A 19 6.61 2.63 11.29
C ILE A 19 7.09 1.77 12.47
N ILE A 20 6.23 1.53 13.45
CA ILE A 20 6.57 0.86 14.71
C ILE A 20 5.72 -0.39 14.88
N ASN A 21 6.32 -1.43 15.46
CA ASN A 21 5.58 -2.55 16.05
C ASN A 21 5.30 -2.27 17.54
N THR A 22 4.09 -1.80 17.85
CA THR A 22 3.66 -1.41 19.20
C THR A 22 3.39 -2.59 20.11
N ILE A 23 3.34 -3.82 19.58
CA ILE A 23 3.25 -5.06 20.39
C ILE A 23 4.61 -5.33 21.04
N ASN A 24 5.71 -5.05 20.32
CA ASN A 24 7.06 -5.33 20.77
C ASN A 24 7.78 -4.13 21.39
N LEU A 25 7.33 -2.90 21.12
CA LEU A 25 7.96 -1.67 21.60
C LEU A 25 6.96 -0.73 22.25
N SER A 26 7.38 -0.08 23.33
CA SER A 26 6.70 1.07 23.92
C SER A 26 7.11 2.35 23.21
N CYS A 27 6.14 3.04 22.58
CA CYS A 27 6.40 4.27 21.85
C CYS A 27 6.91 5.40 22.75
N SER A 28 6.39 5.51 23.99
CA SER A 28 6.84 6.53 24.95
C SER A 28 8.28 6.28 25.38
N ASP A 29 8.62 5.02 25.69
CA ASP A 29 9.95 4.68 26.17
C ASP A 29 10.98 4.88 25.06
N LYS A 30 10.62 4.54 23.81
CA LYS A 30 11.47 4.79 22.64
C LYS A 30 11.65 6.28 22.35
N ALA A 31 10.62 7.10 22.52
CA ALA A 31 10.75 8.55 22.37
C ALA A 31 11.74 9.12 23.42
N CYS A 32 11.63 8.70 24.69
CA CYS A 32 12.57 9.08 25.74
C CYS A 32 14.01 8.62 25.44
N GLU A 33 14.18 7.35 25.07
CA GLU A 33 15.50 6.77 24.74
C GLU A 33 16.17 7.52 23.58
N ILE A 34 15.41 7.86 22.53
CA ILE A 34 15.93 8.64 21.40
C ILE A 34 16.32 10.06 21.84
N ALA A 35 15.51 10.72 22.67
CA ALA A 35 15.83 12.05 23.18
C ALA A 35 17.13 12.06 24.00
N GLU A 36 17.29 11.08 24.89
CA GLU A 36 18.50 10.90 25.71
C GLU A 36 19.72 10.63 24.83
N LEU A 37 19.60 9.70 23.87
CA LEU A 37 20.66 9.39 22.92
C LEU A 37 21.15 10.62 22.16
N LEU A 38 20.21 11.36 21.54
CA LEU A 38 20.53 12.55 20.75
C LEU A 38 21.18 13.62 21.63
N THR A 39 20.63 13.90 22.81
CA THR A 39 21.18 14.89 23.75
C THR A 39 22.60 14.53 24.17
N GLN A 40 22.87 13.25 24.47
CA GLN A 40 24.20 12.78 24.84
C GLN A 40 25.20 12.90 23.67
N ARG A 41 24.79 12.52 22.46
CA ARG A 41 25.64 12.61 21.26
C ARG A 41 25.94 14.07 20.89
N PHE A 42 24.95 14.96 20.92
CA PHE A 42 25.14 16.38 20.59
C PHE A 42 26.04 17.11 21.60
N SER A 43 25.99 16.73 22.87
CA SER A 43 26.88 17.28 23.90
C SER A 43 28.36 16.96 23.64
N ASN A 44 28.64 15.92 22.84
CA ASN A 44 29.96 15.36 22.62
C ASN A 44 30.32 15.21 21.12
N LEU A 45 29.87 16.15 20.27
CA LEU A 45 30.15 16.13 18.83
C LEU A 45 31.65 16.08 18.52
N THR A 46 32.06 15.06 17.77
CA THR A 46 33.43 14.84 17.33
C THR A 46 33.75 15.57 16.03
N ASP A 47 34.99 15.47 15.52
CA ASP A 47 35.29 15.92 14.15
C ASP A 47 34.58 15.01 13.13
N ASP A 48 34.49 13.71 13.42
CA ASP A 48 33.90 12.71 12.52
C ASP A 48 32.41 12.95 12.28
N ASP A 49 31.65 13.27 13.34
CA ASP A 49 30.23 13.62 13.23
C ASP A 49 30.01 14.85 12.33
N LEU A 50 31.00 15.74 12.24
CA LEU A 50 30.93 17.00 11.48
C LEU A 50 31.63 16.93 10.12
N LYS A 51 32.34 15.85 9.78
CA LYS A 51 33.09 15.72 8.51
C LYS A 51 32.21 15.88 7.27
N LYS A 52 30.95 15.44 7.33
CA LYS A 52 29.96 15.57 6.25
C LYS A 52 29.42 17.00 6.09
N ILE A 53 29.69 17.87 7.06
CA ILE A 53 29.25 19.26 7.13
C ILE A 53 30.45 20.14 6.75
N ALA A 54 30.72 20.23 5.45
CA ALA A 54 31.92 20.84 4.87
C ALA A 54 31.98 22.37 5.05
N TRP A 55 32.48 22.85 6.20
CA TRP A 55 32.49 24.28 6.57
C TRP A 55 33.84 24.70 7.19
N ASN A 56 34.04 26.01 7.34
CA ASN A 56 35.25 26.55 7.95
C ASN A 56 35.35 26.21 9.46
N PRO A 57 36.55 26.29 10.07
CA PRO A 57 36.75 25.93 11.48
C PRO A 57 35.91 26.72 12.49
N GLU A 58 35.54 27.96 12.18
CA GLU A 58 34.74 28.81 13.07
C GLU A 58 33.29 28.29 13.15
N SER A 59 32.71 27.94 12.01
CA SER A 59 31.37 27.36 11.93
C SER A 59 31.27 26.02 12.67
N LEU A 60 32.30 25.17 12.57
CA LEU A 60 32.36 23.91 13.31
C LEU A 60 32.37 24.15 14.84
N LYS A 61 33.09 25.17 15.30
CA LYS A 61 33.09 25.56 16.71
C LYS A 61 31.70 26.02 17.17
N LYS A 62 30.99 26.80 16.36
CA LYS A 62 29.62 27.26 16.64
C LYS A 62 28.63 26.10 16.72
N VAL A 63 28.68 25.15 15.78
CA VAL A 63 27.81 23.95 15.81
C VAL A 63 28.07 23.10 17.06
N ARG A 64 29.33 22.92 17.46
CA ARG A 64 29.67 22.24 18.74
C ARG A 64 29.11 22.97 19.94
N GLU A 65 29.19 24.30 19.95
CA GLU A 65 28.62 25.10 21.03
C GLU A 65 27.10 24.98 21.08
N MET A 66 26.42 24.98 19.94
CA MET A 66 24.98 24.71 19.85
C MET A 66 24.63 23.32 20.41
N GLY A 67 25.33 22.27 19.98
CA GLY A 67 25.11 20.90 20.44
C GLY A 67 25.32 20.72 21.96
N LYS A 68 26.32 21.41 22.54
CA LYS A 68 26.54 21.43 24.01
C LYS A 68 25.44 22.12 24.81
N ASN A 69 24.72 23.03 24.18
CA ASN A 69 23.68 23.84 24.82
C ASN A 69 22.30 23.54 24.25
N ILE A 70 22.09 22.33 23.74
CA ILE A 70 20.80 21.89 23.22
C ILE A 70 19.90 21.40 24.35
N SER A 71 18.64 21.82 24.33
CA SER A 71 17.54 21.19 25.07
C SER A 71 16.64 20.52 24.05
N LEU A 72 16.35 19.23 24.23
CA LEU A 72 15.58 18.44 23.29
C LEU A 72 14.62 17.52 24.04
N SER A 73 13.35 17.54 23.66
CA SER A 73 12.36 16.52 24.02
C SER A 73 11.88 15.79 22.77
N CYS A 74 11.36 14.58 22.94
CA CYS A 74 10.83 13.77 21.86
C CYS A 74 9.53 13.13 22.31
N ASN A 75 8.51 13.16 21.46
CA ASN A 75 7.24 12.50 21.65
C ASN A 75 6.89 11.67 20.42
N TRP A 76 6.26 10.51 20.63
CA TRP A 76 5.65 9.75 19.55
C TRP A 76 4.23 10.26 19.26
N ALA A 77 3.94 10.57 18.01
CA ALA A 77 2.60 10.87 17.53
C ALA A 77 2.14 9.79 16.55
N THR A 78 1.17 8.97 16.97
CA THR A 78 0.50 8.02 16.09
C THR A 78 -0.30 8.78 15.03
N PHE A 79 -0.12 8.40 13.77
CA PHE A 79 -0.92 8.90 12.66
C PHE A 79 -1.95 7.85 12.23
N ILE A 80 -1.51 6.63 11.90
CA ILE A 80 -2.39 5.49 11.57
C ILE A 80 -2.11 4.38 12.57
N GLU A 81 -3.12 4.05 13.39
CA GLU A 81 -3.00 3.09 14.50
C GLU A 81 -2.95 1.63 14.03
N TYR A 82 -3.61 1.30 12.93
CA TYR A 82 -3.69 -0.06 12.37
C TYR A 82 -3.03 -0.13 10.99
N PHE A 83 -1.72 0.04 10.92
CA PHE A 83 -0.93 0.01 9.69
C PHE A 83 -0.14 -1.31 9.58
N PRO A 84 -0.73 -2.42 9.08
CA PRO A 84 -0.14 -3.77 9.08
C PRO A 84 0.96 -3.93 8.02
N TYR A 85 2.03 -3.16 8.15
CA TYR A 85 3.17 -3.21 7.23
C TYR A 85 4.03 -4.44 7.49
N HIS A 86 4.31 -5.19 6.43
CA HIS A 86 5.26 -6.30 6.44
C HIS A 86 6.42 -5.91 5.54
N ASP A 87 7.61 -5.78 6.14
CA ASP A 87 8.82 -5.51 5.38
C ASP A 87 9.29 -6.77 4.66
N GLU A 88 9.19 -6.76 3.34
CA GLU A 88 9.59 -7.87 2.48
C GLU A 88 11.08 -8.19 2.56
N ASN A 89 11.93 -7.24 2.96
CA ASN A 89 13.37 -7.45 3.08
C ASN A 89 13.74 -8.18 4.38
N THR A 90 13.23 -7.73 5.52
CA THR A 90 13.59 -8.25 6.85
C THR A 90 12.61 -9.29 7.41
N ASP A 91 11.46 -9.48 6.77
CA ASP A 91 10.34 -10.32 7.24
C ASP A 91 9.71 -9.84 8.56
N LEU A 92 9.99 -8.60 8.97
CA LEU A 92 9.46 -8.00 10.18
C LEU A 92 8.08 -7.39 9.93
N LYS A 93 7.23 -7.46 10.95
CA LYS A 93 5.87 -6.92 10.93
C LYS A 93 5.78 -5.70 11.82
N PHE A 94 5.03 -4.72 11.35
CA PHE A 94 4.74 -3.47 12.03
C PHE A 94 3.24 -3.21 11.97
N ASN A 95 2.76 -2.34 12.86
CA ASN A 95 1.33 -2.12 13.03
C ASN A 95 0.95 -0.65 13.22
N SER A 96 1.89 0.29 13.33
CA SER A 96 1.58 1.70 13.51
C SER A 96 2.46 2.60 12.64
N LEU A 97 1.85 3.54 11.92
CA LEU A 97 2.53 4.61 11.20
C LEU A 97 2.39 5.91 11.99
N GLY A 98 3.47 6.67 12.10
CA GLY A 98 3.47 7.95 12.81
C GLY A 98 4.75 8.71 12.59
N PHE A 99 5.10 9.55 13.55
CA PHE A 99 6.33 10.32 13.56
C PHE A 99 6.77 10.63 14.99
N PHE A 100 8.08 10.75 15.17
CA PHE A 100 8.66 11.38 16.33
C PHE A 100 8.63 12.89 16.13
N GLU A 101 8.02 13.60 17.08
CA GLU A 101 8.01 15.05 17.18
C GLU A 101 9.07 15.47 18.20
N PHE A 102 10.05 16.25 17.78
CA PHE A 102 11.08 16.78 18.65
C PHE A 102 10.84 18.27 18.89
N GLU A 103 10.82 18.71 20.15
CA GLU A 103 10.94 20.13 20.47
C GLU A 103 12.40 20.42 20.82
N VAL A 104 13.02 21.36 20.11
CA VAL A 104 14.44 21.66 20.22
C VAL A 104 14.65 23.13 20.52
N GLU A 105 15.48 23.42 21.51
CA GLU A 105 15.84 24.77 21.93
C GLU A 105 17.33 24.87 22.21
N TYR A 106 18.06 25.65 21.41
CA TYR A 106 19.46 25.99 21.68
C TYR A 106 19.56 27.11 22.71
N PHE A 107 20.57 27.03 23.59
CA PHE A 107 20.87 28.04 24.59
C PHE A 107 19.67 28.42 25.47
N LYS A 108 18.84 27.43 25.84
CA LYS A 108 17.69 27.61 26.73
C LYS A 108 18.03 28.37 28.01
N GLU A 109 19.15 28.02 28.63
CA GLU A 109 19.68 28.67 29.85
C GLU A 109 20.41 30.00 29.57
N PHE A 110 20.69 30.33 28.30
CA PHE A 110 21.40 31.54 27.88
C PHE A 110 20.66 32.29 26.75
N PRO A 111 19.46 32.87 27.00
CA PRO A 111 18.61 33.43 25.94
C PRO A 111 19.29 34.44 25.02
N LYS A 112 20.19 35.29 25.54
CA LYS A 112 20.94 36.26 24.73
C LYS A 112 21.86 35.63 23.68
N LYS A 113 22.31 34.38 23.88
CA LYS A 113 23.13 33.68 22.89
C LYS A 113 22.32 33.22 21.68
N LYS A 114 20.99 33.11 21.78
CA LYS A 114 20.12 32.76 20.65
C LYS A 114 20.25 33.74 19.49
N GLU A 115 20.44 35.02 19.79
CA GLU A 115 20.68 36.08 18.81
C GLU A 115 21.99 35.93 18.00
N SER A 116 22.92 35.10 18.49
CA SER A 116 24.21 34.85 17.85
C SER A 116 24.22 33.56 17.01
N ILE A 117 23.11 32.82 17.00
CA ILE A 117 22.94 31.65 16.15
C ILE A 117 22.87 32.14 14.71
N ASP A 118 23.86 31.75 13.93
CA ASP A 118 23.85 31.93 12.49
C ASP A 118 22.75 31.04 11.90
N PRO A 119 21.73 31.60 11.23
CA PRO A 119 20.65 30.82 10.64
C PRO A 119 21.18 29.71 9.74
N SER A 120 22.26 29.98 9.01
CA SER A 120 22.85 29.04 8.07
C SER A 120 23.34 27.73 8.73
N LEU A 121 23.56 27.74 10.05
CA LEU A 121 24.02 26.58 10.83
C LEU A 121 22.90 25.72 11.42
N ILE A 122 21.64 26.16 11.37
CA ILE A 122 20.54 25.46 12.02
C ILE A 122 20.36 24.03 11.52
N GLN A 123 20.46 23.81 10.20
CA GLN A 123 20.27 22.49 9.58
C GLN A 123 21.37 21.47 9.89
N GLN A 124 22.47 21.90 10.54
CA GLN A 124 23.60 21.03 10.79
C GLN A 124 23.33 20.00 11.88
N ILE A 125 22.68 20.40 12.98
CA ILE A 125 22.33 19.45 14.03
C ILE A 125 21.31 18.42 13.54
N PRO A 126 20.20 18.77 12.85
CA PRO A 126 19.31 17.79 12.20
C PRO A 126 20.02 16.83 11.25
N THR A 127 21.03 17.31 10.50
CA THR A 127 21.83 16.44 9.61
C THR A 127 22.61 15.39 10.41
N VAL A 128 23.26 15.80 11.52
CA VAL A 128 23.92 14.85 12.42
C VAL A 128 22.91 13.91 13.09
N ALA A 129 21.75 14.43 13.48
CA ALA A 129 20.68 13.66 14.10
C ALA A 129 20.23 12.51 13.20
N LEU A 130 20.05 12.75 11.90
CA LEU A 130 19.64 11.72 10.94
C LEU A 130 20.62 10.56 10.88
N GLU A 131 21.93 10.86 10.86
CA GLU A 131 22.99 9.84 10.83
C GLU A 131 23.01 9.02 12.13
N ILE A 132 22.85 9.67 13.29
CA ILE A 132 22.74 8.99 14.58
C ILE A 132 21.51 8.09 14.61
N LEU A 133 20.35 8.58 14.13
CA LEU A 133 19.11 7.82 14.09
C LEU A 133 19.21 6.62 13.14
N LYS A 134 19.92 6.77 12.02
CA LYS A 134 20.21 5.69 11.07
C LYS A 134 21.09 4.61 11.71
N GLU A 135 22.15 4.99 12.43
CA GLU A 135 22.97 4.05 13.20
C GLU A 135 22.13 3.33 14.27
N TYR A 136 21.32 4.10 14.99
CA TYR A 136 20.46 3.61 16.08
C TYR A 136 19.42 2.61 15.59
N SER A 137 18.71 2.90 14.49
CA SER A 137 17.67 2.02 13.94
C SER A 137 18.23 0.71 13.41
N ASN A 138 19.48 0.70 12.94
CA ASN A 138 20.14 -0.50 12.41
C ASN A 138 20.63 -1.47 13.48
N THR A 139 20.54 -1.12 14.77
CA THR A 139 20.92 -2.04 15.85
C THR A 139 19.88 -3.14 16.04
N ALA A 140 20.32 -4.35 16.39
CA ALA A 140 19.43 -5.51 16.54
C ALA A 140 18.32 -5.31 17.61
N VAL A 141 18.58 -4.48 18.63
CA VAL A 141 17.61 -4.15 19.69
C VAL A 141 16.45 -3.31 19.13
N ASN A 142 16.68 -2.55 18.06
CA ASN A 142 15.71 -1.65 17.46
C ASN A 142 15.05 -2.20 16.19
N LYS A 143 15.16 -3.51 15.92
CA LYS A 143 14.58 -4.13 14.71
C LYS A 143 13.08 -3.87 14.49
N TYR A 144 12.32 -3.61 15.56
CA TYR A 144 10.88 -3.32 15.53
C TYR A 144 10.54 -1.83 15.33
N LEU A 145 11.55 -1.00 15.04
CA LEU A 145 11.46 0.42 14.80
C LEU A 145 12.00 0.73 13.39
N PHE A 146 11.11 1.02 12.46
CA PHE A 146 11.48 1.37 11.10
C PHE A 146 11.39 2.89 10.90
N ILE A 147 12.52 3.57 11.07
CA ILE A 147 12.65 5.03 10.95
C ILE A 147 12.93 5.45 9.51
N ASP A 148 12.35 6.58 9.08
CA ASP A 148 12.73 7.32 7.88
C ASP A 148 14.15 7.89 8.04
N SER A 149 15.12 7.07 7.66
CA SER A 149 16.56 7.36 7.77
C SER A 149 17.19 7.84 6.46
N GLU A 150 16.40 7.90 5.38
CA GLU A 150 16.84 8.33 4.05
C GLU A 150 16.36 9.75 3.72
N SER A 151 15.21 10.18 4.25
CA SER A 151 14.74 11.55 4.06
C SER A 151 15.41 12.50 5.06
N PRO A 152 15.81 13.71 4.63
CA PRO A 152 16.28 14.73 5.56
C PRO A 152 15.21 15.05 6.61
N ILE A 153 15.60 15.19 7.88
CA ILE A 153 14.70 15.56 8.98
C ILE A 153 13.94 16.83 8.60
N TYR A 154 12.62 16.82 8.78
CA TYR A 154 11.85 18.04 8.55
C TYR A 154 12.01 18.97 9.75
N VAL A 155 12.37 20.23 9.50
CA VAL A 155 12.63 21.20 10.56
C VAL A 155 11.73 22.41 10.40
N PHE A 156 10.84 22.67 11.35
CA PHE A 156 10.21 23.98 11.51
C PHE A 156 11.04 24.84 12.45
N ILE A 157 11.49 25.99 11.97
CA ILE A 157 12.24 26.96 12.75
C ILE A 157 11.31 28.10 13.11
N MET A 158 11.26 28.46 14.39
CA MET A 158 10.42 29.56 14.86
C MET A 158 11.27 30.75 15.30
N SER A 159 10.78 31.93 14.92
CA SER A 159 11.26 33.21 15.38
C SER A 159 10.08 34.05 15.86
N LYS A 160 10.19 34.62 17.07
CA LYS A 160 9.16 35.50 17.65
C LYS A 160 9.44 37.00 17.44
N GLU A 161 10.64 37.31 16.94
CA GLU A 161 11.12 38.66 16.73
C GLU A 161 12.15 38.67 15.59
N SER A 162 12.08 39.69 14.76
CA SER A 162 13.08 39.96 13.72
C SER A 162 13.44 41.43 13.80
N HIS A 163 14.66 41.78 13.39
CA HIS A 163 15.05 43.17 13.27
C HIS A 163 15.21 43.54 11.80
N PRO A 164 14.59 44.64 11.34
CA PRO A 164 13.62 45.47 12.07
C PRO A 164 12.30 44.71 12.34
N SER A 165 11.53 45.07 13.38
CA SER A 165 10.31 44.34 13.78
C SER A 165 9.10 44.55 12.88
N ASN A 166 9.14 45.55 12.00
CA ASN A 166 8.09 45.92 11.05
C ASN A 166 8.58 45.75 9.62
N ILE A 167 8.87 44.51 9.22
CA ILE A 167 9.38 44.20 7.88
C ILE A 167 8.26 44.38 6.87
N GLU A 168 8.47 45.24 5.88
CA GLU A 168 7.65 45.28 4.68
C GLU A 168 8.15 44.20 3.70
N TRP A 169 7.33 43.22 3.36
CA TRP A 169 7.75 42.08 2.53
C TRP A 169 7.77 42.40 1.02
N SER A 170 8.64 43.34 0.62
CA SER A 170 8.93 43.65 -0.79
C SER A 170 9.85 42.62 -1.46
N GLU A 171 9.93 42.63 -2.80
CA GLU A 171 10.89 41.82 -3.58
C GLU A 171 12.33 41.96 -3.07
N GLU A 172 12.73 43.20 -2.80
CA GLU A 172 14.08 43.56 -2.37
C GLU A 172 14.36 43.01 -0.96
N ASN A 173 13.41 43.16 -0.04
CA ASN A 173 13.52 42.61 1.31
C ASN A 173 13.57 41.08 1.27
N ILE A 174 12.72 40.43 0.48
CA ILE A 174 12.76 38.97 0.29
C ILE A 174 14.16 38.50 -0.17
N LYS A 175 14.75 39.18 -1.17
CA LYS A 175 16.11 38.85 -1.65
C LYS A 175 17.18 39.09 -0.59
N LEU A 176 17.07 40.14 0.22
CA LEU A 176 17.97 40.41 1.34
C LEU A 176 17.88 39.31 2.41
N HIS A 177 16.67 38.92 2.79
CA HIS A 177 16.43 37.95 3.86
C HIS A 177 16.86 36.55 3.44
N LYS A 178 16.68 36.19 2.16
CA LYS A 178 17.22 34.93 1.59
C LYS A 178 18.74 34.81 1.77
N LYS A 179 19.49 35.92 1.71
CA LYS A 179 20.95 35.89 1.96
C LYS A 179 21.27 35.59 3.43
N VAL A 180 20.50 36.15 4.36
CA VAL A 180 20.70 36.01 5.81
C VAL A 180 20.26 34.63 6.32
N LEU A 181 19.10 34.14 5.88
CA LEU A 181 18.56 32.84 6.29
C LEU A 181 19.26 31.64 5.62
N GLY A 182 20.17 31.91 4.69
CA GLY A 182 20.92 30.91 3.95
C GLY A 182 20.13 30.26 2.82
N ASN A 183 20.86 29.60 1.91
CA ASN A 183 20.33 29.03 0.66
C ASN A 183 19.28 27.92 0.87
N TRP A 184 19.16 27.34 2.07
CA TRP A 184 18.15 26.33 2.38
C TRP A 184 16.77 26.94 2.66
N THR A 185 16.68 28.26 2.82
CA THR A 185 15.44 29.02 3.00
C THR A 185 15.07 29.76 1.71
N GLU A 186 13.86 29.57 1.17
CA GLU A 186 13.24 30.64 0.38
C GLU A 186 12.29 31.41 1.30
N VAL A 187 11.88 32.60 0.90
CA VAL A 187 10.98 33.42 1.70
C VAL A 187 9.75 33.61 0.82
N TYR A 188 8.67 32.93 1.20
CA TYR A 188 7.31 33.16 0.73
C TYR A 188 6.62 34.08 1.73
N SER A 189 6.68 35.38 1.45
CA SER A 189 5.61 36.23 1.93
C SER A 189 4.29 35.67 1.38
N GLY A 190 3.19 35.78 2.11
CA GLY A 190 1.85 35.59 1.54
C GLY A 190 1.56 36.52 0.34
N GLN A 191 2.54 37.27 -0.14
CA GLN A 191 2.53 38.24 -1.22
C GLN A 191 3.41 37.83 -2.44
N TRP A 192 3.19 36.70 -3.15
CA TRP A 192 3.56 36.54 -4.59
C TRP A 192 3.06 35.24 -5.27
N PRO A 193 3.08 35.04 -6.63
CA PRO A 193 3.65 35.84 -7.75
C PRO A 193 2.64 36.61 -8.64
N ASP A 194 1.32 36.41 -8.52
CA ASP A 194 0.31 37.11 -9.36
C ASP A 194 -0.10 38.49 -8.79
N TYR A 195 0.86 39.22 -8.23
CA TYR A 195 0.59 40.40 -7.40
C TYR A 195 0.26 41.63 -8.25
N SER A 196 -0.95 42.17 -8.09
CA SER A 196 -1.40 43.47 -8.60
C SER A 196 -2.03 44.27 -7.46
N GLU A 197 -2.07 45.61 -7.57
CA GLU A 197 -2.81 46.47 -6.62
C GLU A 197 -4.26 45.97 -6.41
N ALA A 198 -4.89 45.42 -7.44
CA ALA A 198 -6.23 44.84 -7.38
C ALA A 198 -6.33 43.53 -6.56
N LEU A 199 -5.23 42.79 -6.39
CA LEU A 199 -5.16 41.57 -5.56
C LEU A 199 -4.96 41.94 -4.09
N TYR A 200 -4.15 42.96 -3.82
CA TYR A 200 -4.00 43.59 -2.50
C TYR A 200 -5.35 44.12 -2.00
N ASP A 201 -6.05 44.90 -2.83
CA ASP A 201 -7.38 45.45 -2.50
C ASP A 201 -8.43 44.37 -2.22
N ARG A 202 -8.38 43.24 -2.94
CA ARG A 202 -9.27 42.09 -2.68
C ARG A 202 -8.97 41.39 -1.35
N ARG A 203 -7.70 41.23 -0.98
CA ARG A 203 -7.27 40.60 0.28
C ARG A 203 -7.52 41.48 1.50
N VAL A 204 -7.47 42.80 1.32
CA VAL A 204 -7.70 43.80 2.37
C VAL A 204 -9.19 44.09 2.57
N ARG A 205 -10.03 44.14 1.52
CA ARG A 205 -11.49 44.39 1.63
C ARG A 205 -12.27 43.37 2.46
N HIS A 206 -11.72 42.18 2.69
CA HIS A 206 -12.34 41.11 3.48
C HIS A 206 -11.45 40.58 4.62
N ASN A 207 -10.40 41.32 5.01
CA ASN A 207 -9.55 41.01 6.17
C ASN A 207 -8.82 39.65 6.09
N LEU A 208 -8.39 39.22 4.90
CA LEU A 208 -7.75 37.92 4.65
C LEU A 208 -6.21 37.94 4.82
N SER A 209 -5.63 39.05 5.29
CA SER A 209 -4.19 39.21 5.52
C SER A 209 -3.83 39.71 6.92
N ASN A 210 -4.81 39.91 7.81
CA ASN A 210 -4.56 40.61 9.07
C ASN A 210 -4.58 39.63 10.25
N ARG A 211 -3.37 39.25 10.71
CA ARG A 211 -2.89 39.49 12.08
C ARG A 211 -2.31 38.33 12.90
N LEU A 212 -2.33 37.05 12.56
CA LEU A 212 -2.15 36.03 13.63
C LEU A 212 -0.98 35.05 13.50
N SER A 213 -0.36 34.89 12.34
CA SER A 213 0.88 34.11 12.16
C SER A 213 1.44 34.38 10.76
N GLU A 214 2.74 34.51 10.58
CA GLU A 214 3.35 34.55 9.26
C GLU A 214 4.23 33.30 9.07
N LEU A 215 3.64 32.23 8.52
CA LEU A 215 4.46 31.17 7.96
C LEU A 215 5.09 31.71 6.68
N HIS A 216 6.38 32.04 6.76
CA HIS A 216 7.08 32.61 5.63
C HIS A 216 7.60 31.56 4.68
N TYR A 217 7.74 30.32 5.12
CA TYR A 217 8.35 29.36 4.24
C TYR A 217 8.08 27.92 4.57
N ILE A 218 7.92 27.13 3.51
CA ILE A 218 8.02 25.68 3.55
C ILE A 218 8.72 25.20 2.28
N ARG A 219 9.76 24.38 2.46
CA ARG A 219 10.43 23.56 1.46
C ARG A 219 10.18 22.10 1.79
N ARG A 220 10.64 21.20 0.91
CA ARG A 220 10.57 19.75 1.15
C ARG A 220 11.09 19.32 2.53
N ASN A 221 12.12 19.97 3.08
CA ASN A 221 12.75 19.51 4.32
C ASN A 221 12.75 20.52 5.47
N SER A 222 12.14 21.70 5.29
CA SER A 222 12.19 22.72 6.32
C SER A 222 11.09 23.76 6.15
N GLY A 223 10.59 24.30 7.25
CA GLY A 223 9.74 25.48 7.25
C GLY A 223 10.28 26.56 8.18
N PHE A 224 9.96 27.81 7.87
CA PHE A 224 10.26 28.96 8.71
C PHE A 224 8.97 29.69 9.08
N ILE A 225 8.75 29.82 10.39
CA ILE A 225 7.62 30.52 10.99
C ILE A 225 8.15 31.76 11.69
N TYR A 226 7.62 32.91 11.31
CA TYR A 226 7.75 34.11 12.09
C TYR A 226 6.39 34.63 12.52
N MET A 227 6.32 35.05 13.77
CA MET A 227 5.10 35.59 14.34
C MET A 227 5.52 36.70 15.29
N ALA A 228 4.85 37.85 15.22
CA ALA A 228 4.98 38.84 16.28
C ALA A 228 4.67 38.19 17.64
N GLU A 229 5.38 38.59 18.70
CA GLU A 229 5.35 37.93 20.00
C GLU A 229 3.93 37.68 20.55
N ASP A 230 3.05 38.67 20.48
CA ASP A 230 1.65 38.56 20.94
C ASP A 230 0.84 37.54 20.14
N ASN A 231 1.12 37.41 18.86
CA ASN A 231 0.46 36.48 17.97
C ASN A 231 0.95 35.06 18.19
N TYR A 232 2.27 34.91 18.37
CA TYR A 232 2.86 33.64 18.76
C TYR A 232 2.19 33.08 20.01
N LYS A 233 2.08 33.87 21.08
CA LYS A 233 1.42 33.47 22.34
C LYS A 233 -0.04 33.06 22.16
N LYS A 234 -0.78 33.74 21.28
CA LYS A 234 -2.23 33.52 21.10
C LYS A 234 -2.58 32.39 20.13
N PHE A 235 -1.77 32.18 19.09
CA PHE A 235 -2.15 31.37 17.92
C PHE A 235 -1.17 30.25 17.58
N PHE A 236 0.05 30.24 18.11
CA PHE A 236 1.00 29.19 17.74
C PHE A 236 0.50 27.80 18.15
N SER A 237 0.23 27.59 19.44
CA SER A 237 -0.24 26.30 19.95
C SER A 237 -1.68 25.96 19.54
N SER A 238 -2.58 26.94 19.55
CA SER A 238 -4.01 26.75 19.31
C SER A 238 -4.38 26.66 17.82
N TYR A 239 -3.49 27.11 16.93
CA TYR A 239 -3.77 27.17 15.49
C TYR A 239 -2.62 26.61 14.66
N MET A 240 -1.41 27.18 14.74
CA MET A 240 -0.31 26.77 13.84
C MET A 240 0.10 25.32 14.02
N MET A 241 0.23 24.84 15.27
CA MET A 241 0.59 23.44 15.51
C MET A 241 -0.46 22.48 14.94
N GLN A 242 -1.74 22.74 15.20
CA GLN A 242 -2.83 21.86 14.82
C GLN A 242 -3.07 21.84 13.31
N PHE A 243 -3.02 23.01 12.67
CA PHE A 243 -3.42 23.16 11.28
C PHE A 243 -2.23 23.35 10.34
N VAL A 244 -0.98 23.40 10.78
CA VAL A 244 0.14 23.52 9.83
C VAL A 244 1.19 22.47 10.12
N LEU A 245 1.75 22.47 11.32
CA LEU A 245 2.87 21.59 11.64
C LEU A 245 2.44 20.12 11.65
N LYS A 246 1.36 19.79 12.34
CA LYS A 246 0.87 18.41 12.44
C LYS A 246 0.45 17.83 11.06
N PRO A 247 -0.35 18.52 10.23
CA PRO A 247 -0.64 18.02 8.88
C PRO A 247 0.62 17.88 8.02
N THR A 248 1.60 18.76 8.16
CA THR A 248 2.90 18.62 7.45
C THR A 248 3.61 17.32 7.83
N ALA A 249 3.67 17.01 9.12
CA ALA A 249 4.25 15.76 9.61
C ALA A 249 3.49 14.52 9.11
N GLN A 250 2.15 14.58 9.09
CA GLN A 250 1.30 13.52 8.53
C GLN A 250 1.58 13.30 7.04
N VAL A 251 1.66 14.39 6.25
CA VAL A 251 2.00 14.32 4.81
C VAL A 251 3.37 13.68 4.58
N ARG A 252 4.35 13.98 5.44
CA ARG A 252 5.65 13.30 5.41
C ARG A 252 5.58 11.83 5.77
N SER A 253 4.80 11.45 6.78
CA SER A 253 4.61 10.04 7.11
C SER A 253 3.89 9.26 6.01
N MET A 254 2.96 9.88 5.29
CA MET A 254 2.36 9.29 4.08
C MET A 254 3.41 9.09 2.98
N LEU A 255 4.25 10.09 2.73
CA LEU A 255 5.34 9.97 1.77
C LEU A 255 6.30 8.82 2.13
N PHE A 256 6.71 8.74 3.39
CA PHE A 256 7.56 7.65 3.89
C PHE A 256 6.91 6.27 3.70
N ALA A 257 5.64 6.13 4.09
CA ALA A 257 4.89 4.89 3.90
C ALA A 257 4.79 4.48 2.42
N LEU A 258 4.55 5.43 1.51
CA LEU A 258 4.51 5.15 0.07
C LEU A 258 5.88 4.72 -0.46
N ILE A 259 6.98 5.30 0.02
CA ILE A 259 8.34 4.86 -0.33
C ILE A 259 8.57 3.42 0.15
N ALA A 260 8.22 3.09 1.39
CA ALA A 260 8.33 1.74 1.94
C ALA A 260 7.51 0.70 1.16
N ILE A 261 6.27 1.04 0.79
CA ILE A 261 5.43 0.21 -0.08
C ILE A 261 6.09 0.03 -1.46
N ASN A 262 6.62 1.10 -2.03
CA ASN A 262 7.29 1.05 -3.33
C ASN A 262 8.53 0.14 -3.30
N GLU A 263 9.35 0.21 -2.25
CA GLU A 263 10.52 -0.64 -2.07
C GLU A 263 10.12 -2.11 -1.89
N SER A 264 9.06 -2.39 -1.12
CA SER A 264 8.53 -3.74 -0.97
C SER A 264 8.05 -4.31 -2.32
N LEU A 265 7.36 -3.50 -3.13
CA LEU A 265 7.00 -3.87 -4.50
C LEU A 265 8.24 -4.17 -5.35
N ASP A 266 9.28 -3.33 -5.30
CA ASP A 266 10.52 -3.56 -6.03
C ASP A 266 11.20 -4.88 -5.63
N MET A 267 11.19 -5.22 -4.33
CA MET A 267 11.71 -6.50 -3.83
C MET A 267 10.91 -7.71 -4.31
N LEU A 268 9.58 -7.62 -4.34
CA LEU A 268 8.72 -8.68 -4.89
C LEU A 268 8.98 -8.88 -6.39
N PHE A 269 9.24 -7.80 -7.13
CA PHE A 269 9.53 -7.87 -8.57
C PHE A 269 10.81 -8.67 -8.82
N VAL A 270 11.87 -8.39 -8.06
CA VAL A 270 13.15 -9.10 -8.20
C VAL A 270 13.00 -10.58 -7.83
N ARG A 271 12.28 -10.91 -6.75
CA ARG A 271 12.08 -12.31 -6.32
C ARG A 271 11.29 -13.14 -7.33
N GLN A 272 10.33 -12.52 -8.04
CA GLN A 272 9.52 -13.19 -9.08
C GLN A 272 10.38 -13.81 -10.20
N TYR A 273 11.53 -13.22 -10.55
CA TYR A 273 12.41 -13.76 -11.58
C TYR A 273 13.17 -15.03 -11.16
N HIS A 274 13.24 -15.34 -9.86
CA HIS A 274 14.12 -16.37 -9.32
C HIS A 274 13.41 -17.64 -8.81
N GLN A 275 12.11 -17.63 -8.51
CA GLN A 275 11.43 -18.78 -7.87
C GLN A 275 10.36 -19.46 -8.74
N SER A 276 10.28 -20.78 -8.61
CA SER A 276 9.33 -21.67 -9.30
C SER A 276 7.90 -21.56 -8.74
N VAL A 277 6.92 -21.37 -9.65
CA VAL A 277 5.48 -21.75 -9.75
C VAL A 277 4.61 -22.03 -8.49
N THR A 278 5.16 -22.48 -7.37
CA THR A 278 4.45 -22.70 -6.09
C THR A 278 4.21 -21.42 -5.28
N ASP A 279 4.85 -20.31 -5.62
CA ASP A 279 4.78 -19.03 -4.88
C ASP A 279 3.72 -18.03 -5.36
N LEU A 280 2.93 -18.33 -6.40
CA LEU A 280 1.99 -17.35 -6.99
C LEU A 280 0.93 -16.86 -5.99
N LYS A 281 0.39 -17.76 -5.16
CA LYS A 281 -0.61 -17.39 -4.15
C LYS A 281 -0.02 -16.51 -3.04
N VAL A 282 1.20 -16.82 -2.60
CA VAL A 282 1.93 -16.05 -1.59
C VAL A 282 2.27 -14.66 -2.14
N MET A 283 2.72 -14.58 -3.38
CA MET A 283 2.96 -13.29 -4.04
C MET A 283 1.68 -12.47 -4.18
N GLU A 284 0.57 -13.10 -4.57
CA GLU A 284 -0.73 -12.44 -4.67
C GLU A 284 -1.19 -11.87 -3.31
N GLU A 285 -1.05 -12.67 -2.24
CA GLU A 285 -1.34 -12.22 -0.87
C GLU A 285 -0.49 -11.01 -0.48
N LYS A 286 0.82 -11.06 -0.72
CA LYS A 286 1.74 -9.94 -0.43
C LYS A 286 1.41 -8.68 -1.23
N ILE A 287 1.10 -8.82 -2.52
CA ILE A 287 0.67 -7.70 -3.37
C ILE A 287 -0.64 -7.11 -2.87
N ASN A 288 -1.60 -7.94 -2.47
CA ASN A 288 -2.88 -7.49 -1.94
C ASN A 288 -2.71 -6.75 -0.60
N ASN A 289 -1.81 -7.22 0.28
CA ASN A 289 -1.47 -6.53 1.53
C ASN A 289 -0.86 -5.14 1.24
N LEU A 290 0.09 -5.03 0.31
CA LEU A 290 0.65 -3.74 -0.09
C LEU A 290 -0.39 -2.82 -0.74
N LYS A 291 -1.32 -3.38 -1.53
CA LYS A 291 -2.45 -2.64 -2.11
C LYS A 291 -3.36 -2.08 -1.02
N TYR A 292 -3.67 -2.87 0.01
CA TYR A 292 -4.45 -2.45 1.17
C TYR A 292 -3.78 -1.28 1.89
N LEU A 293 -2.48 -1.38 2.20
CA LEU A 293 -1.72 -0.29 2.84
C LEU A 293 -1.72 0.99 2.01
N ARG A 294 -1.50 0.89 0.70
CA ARG A 294 -1.60 2.04 -0.21
C ARG A 294 -3.01 2.64 -0.21
N GLY A 295 -4.05 1.81 -0.14
CA GLY A 295 -5.44 2.24 0.00
C GLY A 295 -5.66 3.05 1.28
N MET A 296 -5.11 2.60 2.41
CA MET A 296 -5.15 3.36 3.67
C MET A 296 -4.53 4.75 3.53
N ILE A 297 -3.33 4.83 2.94
CA ILE A 297 -2.65 6.12 2.70
C ILE A 297 -3.51 7.02 1.79
N GLN A 298 -4.11 6.46 0.75
CA GLN A 298 -4.97 7.23 -0.16
C GLN A 298 -6.23 7.77 0.54
N THR A 299 -6.82 7.02 1.47
CA THR A 299 -7.95 7.48 2.31
C THR A 299 -7.53 8.66 3.18
N GLU A 300 -6.41 8.56 3.89
CA GLU A 300 -5.88 9.64 4.73
C GLU A 300 -5.52 10.88 3.89
N MET A 301 -4.92 10.70 2.72
CA MET A 301 -4.67 11.79 1.78
C MET A 301 -5.98 12.48 1.39
N SER A 302 -7.03 11.72 1.12
CA SER A 302 -8.35 12.26 0.72
C SER A 302 -8.99 13.09 1.84
N LEU A 303 -8.81 12.71 3.11
CA LEU A 303 -9.26 13.53 4.24
C LEU A 303 -8.56 14.89 4.25
N ILE A 304 -7.24 14.91 4.03
CA ILE A 304 -6.48 16.15 3.93
C ILE A 304 -6.98 16.99 2.75
N TYR A 305 -7.17 16.42 1.56
CA TYR A 305 -7.70 17.16 0.41
C TYR A 305 -9.12 17.69 0.63
N ASN A 306 -9.99 16.90 1.26
CA ASN A 306 -11.33 17.39 1.63
C ASN A 306 -11.23 18.57 2.60
N GLU A 307 -10.34 18.51 3.59
CA GLU A 307 -10.12 19.67 4.46
C GLU A 307 -9.64 20.91 3.69
N LEU A 308 -8.86 20.74 2.62
CA LEU A 308 -8.42 21.83 1.74
C LEU A 308 -9.59 22.46 0.99
N ASP A 309 -10.49 21.63 0.45
CA ASP A 309 -11.64 22.05 -0.36
C ASP A 309 -12.75 22.72 0.48
N TYR A 310 -13.01 22.20 1.69
CA TYR A 310 -14.12 22.67 2.53
C TYR A 310 -13.73 23.79 3.52
N ASN A 311 -12.45 24.00 3.81
CA ASN A 311 -12.05 25.09 4.72
C ASN A 311 -12.17 26.46 4.05
N ARG A 312 -12.87 27.38 4.73
CA ARG A 312 -12.84 28.83 4.39
C ARG A 312 -11.53 29.52 4.77
N ARG A 313 -10.54 28.79 5.30
CA ARG A 313 -9.26 29.32 5.80
C ARG A 313 -8.20 29.30 4.69
N GLN A 314 -8.30 30.26 3.77
CA GLN A 314 -7.48 30.34 2.56
C GLN A 314 -5.95 30.20 2.78
N HIS A 315 -5.41 30.72 3.89
CA HIS A 315 -3.97 30.64 4.18
C HIS A 315 -3.48 29.20 4.46
N TYR A 316 -4.24 28.41 5.21
CA TYR A 316 -3.92 27.01 5.52
C TYR A 316 -3.92 26.15 4.26
N THR A 317 -4.95 26.34 3.44
CA THR A 317 -5.14 25.59 2.21
C THR A 317 -3.94 25.76 1.28
N SER A 318 -3.51 27.00 1.02
CA SER A 318 -2.36 27.26 0.15
C SER A 318 -1.04 26.65 0.66
N VAL A 319 -0.85 26.60 1.98
CA VAL A 319 0.34 26.03 2.61
C VAL A 319 0.41 24.52 2.37
N LEU A 320 -0.69 23.81 2.60
CA LEU A 320 -0.74 22.37 2.40
C LEU A 320 -0.73 21.97 0.93
N GLU A 321 -1.41 22.71 0.04
CA GLU A 321 -1.32 22.50 -1.41
C GLU A 321 0.13 22.61 -1.91
N HIS A 322 0.86 23.63 -1.43
CA HIS A 322 2.27 23.79 -1.72
C HIS A 322 3.08 22.58 -1.23
N LEU A 323 2.86 22.15 0.01
CA LEU A 323 3.53 20.99 0.60
C LEU A 323 3.31 19.70 -0.19
N ILE A 324 2.06 19.40 -0.52
CA ILE A 324 1.66 18.24 -1.33
C ILE A 324 2.40 18.25 -2.67
N THR A 325 2.49 19.43 -3.30
CA THR A 325 3.21 19.63 -4.56
C THR A 325 4.72 19.42 -4.39
N GLN A 326 5.34 20.02 -3.37
CA GLN A 326 6.78 19.90 -3.09
C GLN A 326 7.18 18.46 -2.75
N PHE A 327 6.31 17.72 -2.07
CA PHE A 327 6.52 16.31 -1.76
C PHE A 327 6.27 15.37 -2.94
N ARG A 328 5.70 15.88 -4.05
CA ARG A 328 5.34 15.09 -5.24
C ARG A 328 4.52 13.85 -4.89
N LEU A 329 3.64 14.00 -3.89
CA LEU A 329 2.92 12.87 -3.29
C LEU A 329 2.03 12.17 -4.32
N THR A 330 1.33 12.96 -5.13
CA THR A 330 0.48 12.48 -6.24
C THR A 330 1.28 11.71 -7.29
N GLU A 331 2.49 12.17 -7.62
CA GLU A 331 3.33 11.50 -8.62
C GLU A 331 3.83 10.14 -8.13
N ILE A 332 4.24 10.06 -6.86
CA ILE A 332 4.68 8.80 -6.25
C ILE A 332 3.52 7.81 -6.17
N LEU A 333 2.34 8.27 -5.74
CA LEU A 333 1.14 7.45 -5.69
C LEU A 333 0.77 6.90 -7.08
N ASN A 334 0.82 7.75 -8.12
CA ASN A 334 0.56 7.32 -9.50
C ASN A 334 1.60 6.29 -9.98
N ARG A 335 2.88 6.48 -9.65
CA ARG A 335 3.93 5.50 -9.98
C ARG A 335 3.70 4.15 -9.31
N ILE A 336 3.30 4.15 -8.04
CA ILE A 336 2.96 2.93 -7.29
C ILE A 336 1.73 2.25 -7.90
N ASN A 337 0.69 3.00 -8.25
CA ASN A 337 -0.50 2.47 -8.92
C ASN A 337 -0.11 1.78 -10.24
N ASN A 338 0.73 2.41 -11.07
CA ASN A 338 1.21 1.80 -12.30
C ASN A 338 2.01 0.51 -12.05
N LYS A 339 2.82 0.44 -10.98
CA LYS A 339 3.52 -0.80 -10.61
C LYS A 339 2.55 -1.91 -10.23
N PHE A 340 1.53 -1.62 -9.42
CA PHE A 340 0.50 -2.59 -9.09
C PHE A 340 -0.16 -3.16 -10.35
N GLU A 341 -0.52 -2.31 -11.31
CA GLU A 341 -1.10 -2.73 -12.59
C GLU A 341 -0.17 -3.69 -13.34
N ILE A 342 1.12 -3.35 -13.49
CA ILE A 342 2.11 -4.23 -14.14
C ILE A 342 2.24 -5.59 -13.42
N PHE A 343 2.19 -5.60 -12.09
CA PHE A 343 2.22 -6.84 -11.32
C PHE A 343 1.00 -7.71 -11.59
N TYR A 344 -0.19 -7.11 -11.62
CA TYR A 344 -1.41 -7.85 -11.91
C TYR A 344 -1.39 -8.45 -13.33
N ASP A 345 -0.94 -7.69 -14.32
CA ASP A 345 -0.79 -8.18 -15.70
C ASP A 345 0.20 -9.35 -15.77
N SER A 346 1.34 -9.20 -15.09
CA SER A 346 2.37 -10.25 -15.02
C SER A 346 1.85 -11.52 -14.35
N MET A 347 1.06 -11.38 -13.28
CA MET A 347 0.42 -12.51 -12.60
C MET A 347 -0.60 -13.22 -13.49
N GLN A 348 -1.37 -12.48 -14.29
CA GLN A 348 -2.33 -13.06 -15.22
C GLN A 348 -1.64 -13.93 -16.28
N ILE A 349 -0.53 -13.44 -16.85
CA ILE A 349 0.28 -14.21 -17.80
C ILE A 349 0.79 -15.50 -17.16
N LEU A 350 1.29 -15.43 -15.91
CA LEU A 350 1.79 -16.60 -15.19
C LEU A 350 0.68 -17.62 -14.86
N TYR A 351 -0.50 -17.15 -14.46
CA TYR A 351 -1.66 -18.01 -14.22
C TYR A 351 -2.09 -18.75 -15.50
N GLN A 352 -2.16 -18.04 -16.63
CA GLN A 352 -2.50 -18.64 -17.92
C GLN A 352 -1.50 -19.71 -18.33
N LYS A 353 -0.20 -19.41 -18.26
CA LYS A 353 0.87 -20.37 -18.57
C LYS A 353 0.78 -21.64 -17.71
N LYS A 354 0.50 -21.48 -16.41
CA LYS A 354 0.34 -22.61 -15.48
C LYS A 354 -0.86 -23.49 -15.83
N SER A 355 -1.97 -22.88 -16.24
CA SER A 355 -3.15 -23.61 -16.71
C SER A 355 -2.84 -24.47 -17.94
N GLU A 356 -2.14 -23.90 -18.92
CA GLU A 356 -1.71 -24.59 -20.14
C GLU A 356 -0.75 -25.76 -19.84
N GLU A 357 0.23 -25.57 -18.96
CA GLU A 357 1.15 -26.63 -18.51
C GLU A 357 0.43 -27.78 -17.79
N SER A 358 -0.55 -27.45 -16.95
CA SER A 358 -1.38 -28.43 -16.25
C SER A 358 -2.20 -29.27 -17.23
N GLN A 359 -2.85 -28.64 -18.21
CA GLN A 359 -3.61 -29.34 -19.25
C GLN A 359 -2.70 -30.25 -20.10
N SER A 360 -1.54 -29.75 -20.52
CA SER A 360 -0.55 -30.55 -21.27
C SER A 360 -0.08 -31.79 -20.49
N SER A 361 0.14 -31.64 -19.18
CA SER A 361 0.58 -32.74 -18.31
C SER A 361 -0.49 -33.81 -18.15
N VAL A 362 -1.76 -33.41 -18.01
CA VAL A 362 -2.91 -34.33 -17.98
C VAL A 362 -3.06 -35.07 -19.31
N GLN A 363 -2.94 -34.36 -20.44
CA GLN A 363 -3.02 -34.97 -21.77
C GLN A 363 -1.89 -36.00 -21.99
N ARG A 364 -0.66 -35.71 -21.56
CA ARG A 364 0.45 -36.67 -21.63
C ARG A 364 0.18 -37.91 -20.78
N GLY A 365 -0.42 -37.75 -19.59
CA GLY A 365 -0.82 -38.87 -18.74
C GLY A 365 -1.91 -39.74 -19.39
N MET A 366 -2.93 -39.12 -19.99
CA MET A 366 -3.98 -39.83 -20.73
C MET A 366 -3.44 -40.53 -21.98
N ASN A 367 -2.53 -39.91 -22.73
CA ASN A 367 -1.88 -40.53 -23.88
C ASN A 367 -1.04 -41.75 -23.47
N LEU A 368 -0.33 -41.68 -22.33
CA LEU A 368 0.41 -42.81 -21.79
C LEU A 368 -0.53 -43.96 -21.39
N LEU A 369 -1.65 -43.65 -20.73
CA LEU A 369 -2.66 -44.66 -20.39
C LEU A 369 -3.27 -45.30 -21.64
N ASN A 370 -3.68 -44.51 -22.64
CA ASN A 370 -4.20 -45.01 -23.90
C ASN A 370 -3.19 -45.87 -24.65
N TRP A 371 -1.91 -45.51 -24.62
CA TRP A 371 -0.82 -46.32 -25.16
C TRP A 371 -0.72 -47.68 -24.45
N LEU A 372 -0.84 -47.73 -23.12
CA LEU A 372 -0.82 -48.97 -22.33
C LEU A 372 -2.05 -49.86 -22.61
N PHE A 373 -3.25 -49.27 -22.73
CA PHE A 373 -4.47 -50.01 -23.08
C PHE A 373 -4.47 -50.49 -24.54
N GLY A 374 -3.94 -49.68 -25.46
CA GLY A 374 -3.90 -49.98 -26.89
C GLY A 374 -2.93 -51.09 -27.29
N PHE A 375 -1.87 -51.31 -26.50
CA PHE A 375 -0.91 -52.40 -26.72
C PHE A 375 -1.32 -53.74 -26.09
N GLY A 376 -2.49 -53.85 -25.46
CA GLY A 376 -2.98 -55.13 -24.95
C GLY A 376 -2.26 -55.66 -23.70
N ILE A 377 -1.33 -54.91 -23.07
CA ILE A 377 -0.54 -55.37 -21.91
C ILE A 377 -1.44 -55.86 -20.76
N LEU A 378 -2.57 -55.19 -20.51
CA LEU A 378 -3.56 -55.62 -19.52
C LEU A 378 -4.44 -56.79 -20.00
N ALA A 379 -4.69 -56.90 -21.30
CA ALA A 379 -5.44 -58.00 -21.90
C ALA A 379 -4.61 -59.30 -21.93
N ASP A 380 -3.31 -59.21 -22.19
CA ASP A 380 -2.35 -60.32 -22.17
C ASP A 380 -2.18 -60.86 -20.74
N LEU A 381 -2.13 -59.99 -19.72
CA LEU A 381 -2.16 -60.39 -18.31
C LEU A 381 -3.45 -61.16 -17.93
N GLY A 382 -4.60 -60.72 -18.45
CA GLY A 382 -5.89 -61.39 -18.26
C GLY A 382 -5.97 -62.76 -18.96
N GLN A 383 -5.45 -62.87 -20.18
CA GLN A 383 -5.37 -64.15 -20.92
C GLN A 383 -4.44 -65.15 -20.23
N VAL A 384 -3.28 -64.70 -19.71
CA VAL A 384 -2.35 -65.57 -18.97
C VAL A 384 -2.99 -66.14 -17.70
N LEU A 385 -3.78 -65.33 -16.98
CA LEU A 385 -4.53 -65.79 -15.81
C LEU A 385 -5.62 -66.80 -16.17
N ALA A 386 -6.33 -66.62 -17.29
CA ALA A 386 -7.35 -67.55 -17.76
C ALA A 386 -6.75 -68.90 -18.22
N ILE A 387 -5.63 -68.86 -18.95
CA ILE A 387 -4.95 -70.05 -19.48
C ILE A 387 -4.25 -70.85 -18.37
N ALA A 388 -3.79 -70.19 -17.30
CA ALA A 388 -3.16 -70.85 -16.16
C ALA A 388 -4.11 -71.78 -15.37
N VAL A 389 -5.43 -71.59 -15.47
CA VAL A 389 -6.44 -72.42 -14.80
C VAL A 389 -6.66 -73.78 -15.49
N GLU A 390 -6.32 -73.89 -16.79
CA GLU A 390 -6.54 -75.09 -17.61
C GLU A 390 -5.25 -75.84 -17.97
N ALA A 391 -4.07 -75.36 -17.54
CA ALA A 391 -2.77 -75.87 -17.99
C ALA A 391 -2.24 -77.09 -17.20
N GLY A 392 -1.67 -78.07 -17.91
CA GLY A 392 -1.03 -79.25 -17.32
C GLY A 392 0.36 -78.99 -16.70
N PRO A 393 0.89 -79.93 -15.88
CA PRO A 393 2.06 -79.71 -15.02
C PRO A 393 3.37 -79.33 -15.72
N SER A 394 3.56 -79.71 -16.99
CA SER A 394 4.74 -79.35 -17.78
C SER A 394 4.68 -77.94 -18.40
N GLN A 395 3.50 -77.31 -18.45
CA GLN A 395 3.31 -75.95 -19.00
C GLN A 395 3.33 -74.87 -17.91
N LEU A 396 3.04 -75.24 -16.65
CA LEU A 396 3.04 -74.33 -15.50
C LEU A 396 4.36 -73.59 -15.28
N PHE A 397 5.51 -74.20 -15.62
CA PHE A 397 6.81 -73.56 -15.47
C PHE A 397 7.02 -72.38 -16.45
N ASN A 398 6.64 -72.55 -17.72
CA ASN A 398 6.76 -71.47 -18.71
C ASN A 398 5.79 -70.32 -18.40
N TYR A 399 4.59 -70.62 -17.92
CA TYR A 399 3.62 -69.59 -17.53
C TYR A 399 4.05 -68.83 -16.26
N SER A 400 4.68 -69.50 -15.30
CA SER A 400 5.18 -68.83 -14.08
C SER A 400 6.37 -67.91 -14.36
N VAL A 401 7.29 -68.30 -15.26
CA VAL A 401 8.36 -67.40 -15.74
C VAL A 401 7.78 -66.21 -16.50
N PHE A 402 6.82 -66.44 -17.39
CA PHE A 402 6.16 -65.37 -18.14
C PHE A 402 5.39 -64.41 -17.22
N PHE A 403 4.67 -64.93 -16.23
CA PHE A 403 3.97 -64.13 -15.23
C PHE A 403 4.94 -63.31 -14.38
N ALA A 404 6.06 -63.90 -13.94
CA ALA A 404 7.07 -63.20 -13.16
C ALA A 404 7.71 -62.03 -13.94
N ILE A 405 8.01 -62.22 -15.23
CA ILE A 405 8.55 -61.16 -16.09
C ILE A 405 7.53 -60.04 -16.27
N ASN A 406 6.25 -60.37 -16.54
CA ASN A 406 5.20 -59.36 -16.70
C ASN A 406 4.85 -58.64 -15.40
N ALA A 407 4.84 -59.35 -14.26
CA ALA A 407 4.65 -58.75 -12.94
C ALA A 407 5.82 -57.82 -12.56
N PHE A 408 7.05 -58.18 -12.91
CA PHE A 408 8.23 -57.34 -12.74
C PHE A 408 8.16 -56.09 -13.61
N LEU A 409 7.82 -56.22 -14.89
CA LEU A 409 7.62 -55.08 -15.79
C LEU A 409 6.49 -54.15 -15.32
N LEU A 410 5.39 -54.72 -14.81
CA LEU A 410 4.28 -53.97 -14.23
C LEU A 410 4.71 -53.25 -12.94
N ALA A 411 5.47 -53.89 -12.06
CA ALA A 411 6.00 -53.26 -10.86
C ALA A 411 6.97 -52.12 -11.18
N LEU A 412 7.84 -52.30 -12.19
CA LEU A 412 8.78 -51.28 -12.67
C LEU A 412 8.04 -50.10 -13.31
N LEU A 413 6.96 -50.37 -14.05
CA LEU A 413 6.05 -49.37 -14.59
C LEU A 413 5.31 -48.60 -13.49
N ILE A 414 4.72 -49.29 -12.51
CA ILE A 414 4.05 -48.68 -11.35
C ILE A 414 5.05 -47.81 -10.57
N TYR A 415 6.26 -48.31 -10.36
CA TYR A 415 7.34 -47.57 -9.71
C TYR A 415 7.71 -46.29 -10.50
N PHE A 416 7.83 -46.40 -11.83
CA PHE A 416 8.14 -45.26 -12.69
C PHE A 416 7.00 -44.21 -12.69
N VAL A 417 5.75 -44.66 -12.70
CA VAL A 417 4.56 -43.80 -12.59
C VAL A 417 4.49 -43.15 -11.21
N ALA A 418 4.70 -43.89 -10.12
CA ALA A 418 4.62 -43.38 -8.75
C ALA A 418 5.73 -42.38 -8.40
N ILE A 419 6.93 -42.54 -8.98
CA ILE A 419 8.04 -41.59 -8.80
C ILE A 419 7.82 -40.32 -9.63
N LYS A 420 7.34 -40.47 -10.87
CA LYS A 420 7.14 -39.33 -11.78
C LYS A 420 5.84 -38.56 -11.46
N PHE A 421 4.86 -39.20 -10.83
CA PHE A 421 3.61 -38.61 -10.36
C PHE A 421 3.46 -38.85 -8.86
N ARG A 422 4.03 -37.96 -8.04
CA ARG A 422 3.50 -37.76 -6.67
C ARG A 422 2.11 -37.13 -6.79
N PRO A 423 1.03 -37.76 -6.31
CA PRO A 423 -0.28 -37.13 -6.32
C PRO A 423 -0.27 -36.01 -5.27
N MET A 424 -0.13 -34.77 -5.75
CA MET A 424 -0.42 -33.59 -4.95
C MET A 424 -1.92 -33.64 -4.65
N LYS A 425 -2.32 -33.66 -3.37
CA LYS A 425 -3.72 -33.43 -2.99
C LYS A 425 -4.09 -32.01 -3.45
N LEU A 426 -4.70 -31.87 -4.62
CA LEU A 426 -5.24 -30.59 -5.08
C LEU A 426 -6.45 -30.25 -4.19
N ALA A 427 -6.32 -29.21 -3.36
CA ALA A 427 -7.46 -28.58 -2.72
C ALA A 427 -8.38 -28.01 -3.81
N VAL A 428 -9.67 -28.34 -3.75
CA VAL A 428 -10.69 -27.85 -4.66
C VAL A 428 -11.30 -26.59 -4.04
N GLY A 429 -11.16 -25.45 -4.72
CA GLY A 429 -11.84 -24.21 -4.32
C GLY A 429 -13.35 -24.36 -4.49
N LYS A 430 -14.13 -23.72 -3.61
CA LYS A 430 -15.60 -23.71 -3.67
C LYS A 430 -16.08 -22.28 -3.80
N THR A 431 -16.84 -21.98 -4.84
CA THR A 431 -17.38 -20.66 -5.12
C THR A 431 -18.90 -20.72 -5.28
N VAL A 432 -19.51 -19.54 -5.34
CA VAL A 432 -20.92 -19.34 -5.66
C VAL A 432 -21.05 -18.25 -6.71
N ASP A 433 -22.01 -18.41 -7.62
CA ASP A 433 -22.32 -17.41 -8.66
C ASP A 433 -23.82 -17.14 -8.66
N ALA A 434 -24.23 -15.90 -8.91
CA ALA A 434 -25.64 -15.52 -8.94
C ALA A 434 -26.07 -14.94 -10.28
N VAL A 435 -27.17 -15.46 -10.82
CA VAL A 435 -27.88 -14.87 -11.95
C VAL A 435 -29.06 -14.06 -11.40
N ILE A 436 -29.05 -12.76 -11.64
CA ILE A 436 -30.07 -11.83 -11.17
C ILE A 436 -30.65 -11.07 -12.36
N PHE A 437 -31.97 -11.07 -12.50
CA PHE A 437 -32.70 -10.31 -13.52
C PHE A 437 -33.43 -9.13 -12.89
N ASP A 438 -33.41 -7.97 -13.56
CA ASP A 438 -34.07 -6.75 -13.07
C ASP A 438 -35.58 -6.67 -13.40
N GLY A 439 -36.12 -7.68 -14.07
CA GLY A 439 -37.51 -7.72 -14.54
C GLY A 439 -37.80 -6.85 -15.76
N LYS A 440 -36.82 -6.09 -16.28
CA LYS A 440 -36.91 -5.24 -17.49
C LYS A 440 -36.10 -5.80 -18.66
N GLY A 441 -35.59 -7.03 -18.53
CA GLY A 441 -34.81 -7.71 -19.55
C GLY A 441 -33.30 -7.51 -19.43
N ASN A 442 -32.80 -7.01 -18.29
CA ASN A 442 -31.38 -6.89 -18.02
C ASN A 442 -30.91 -7.92 -16.99
N VAL A 443 -29.62 -8.25 -17.06
CA VAL A 443 -28.89 -9.08 -16.09
C VAL A 443 -27.96 -8.18 -15.28
N VAL A 444 -27.90 -8.39 -13.97
CA VAL A 444 -26.91 -7.74 -13.10
C VAL A 444 -25.57 -8.44 -13.29
N LEU A 445 -24.56 -7.69 -13.75
CA LEU A 445 -23.19 -8.16 -13.90
C LEU A 445 -22.24 -7.25 -13.13
N VAL A 446 -21.10 -7.81 -12.74
CA VAL A 446 -20.01 -7.09 -12.10
C VAL A 446 -18.79 -7.11 -13.00
N ARG A 447 -18.02 -6.02 -12.99
CA ARG A 447 -16.74 -5.98 -13.69
C ARG A 447 -15.63 -6.44 -12.76
N ARG A 448 -14.89 -7.48 -13.15
CA ARG A 448 -13.86 -8.06 -12.28
C ARG A 448 -12.72 -7.07 -12.02
N ARG A 449 -12.48 -6.73 -10.75
CA ARG A 449 -11.38 -5.85 -10.31
C ARG A 449 -10.01 -6.54 -10.30
N HIS A 450 -10.00 -7.85 -10.14
CA HIS A 450 -8.81 -8.65 -9.91
C HIS A 450 -8.65 -9.77 -10.95
N PRO A 451 -7.41 -10.11 -11.36
CA PRO A 451 -7.14 -11.30 -12.16
C PRO A 451 -7.69 -12.58 -11.50
N PRO A 452 -7.98 -13.64 -12.28
CA PRO A 452 -8.01 -13.69 -13.74
C PRO A 452 -9.18 -12.88 -14.32
N PHE A 453 -9.16 -12.62 -15.64
CA PHE A 453 -10.24 -11.93 -16.37
C PHE A 453 -10.54 -10.50 -15.87
N LYS A 454 -9.51 -9.76 -15.43
CA LYS A 454 -9.66 -8.37 -14.99
C LYS A 454 -10.32 -7.53 -16.09
N GLY A 455 -11.30 -6.71 -15.71
CA GLY A 455 -12.04 -5.85 -16.62
C GLY A 455 -13.14 -6.54 -17.44
N GLN A 456 -13.23 -7.88 -17.43
CA GLN A 456 -14.35 -8.60 -18.04
C GLN A 456 -15.59 -8.58 -17.13
N LEU A 457 -16.77 -8.71 -17.75
CA LEU A 457 -18.04 -8.85 -17.04
C LEU A 457 -18.17 -10.28 -16.48
N ALA A 458 -18.70 -10.39 -15.28
CA ALA A 458 -18.92 -11.64 -14.57
C ALA A 458 -20.29 -11.61 -13.86
N LEU A 459 -20.83 -12.79 -13.57
CA LEU A 459 -21.90 -12.93 -12.59
C LEU A 459 -21.35 -12.52 -11.21
N PRO A 460 -22.14 -11.83 -10.37
CA PRO A 460 -21.75 -11.57 -9.00
C PRO A 460 -21.56 -12.87 -8.23
N GLY A 461 -20.50 -12.96 -7.43
CA GLY A 461 -20.12 -14.21 -6.77
C GLY A 461 -18.66 -14.27 -6.33
N GLY A 462 -18.39 -15.19 -5.40
CA GLY A 462 -17.08 -15.33 -4.76
C GLY A 462 -16.88 -16.67 -4.07
N PHE A 463 -15.87 -16.72 -3.20
CA PHE A 463 -15.51 -17.96 -2.49
C PHE A 463 -16.41 -18.17 -1.27
N ILE A 464 -16.67 -19.44 -0.96
CA ILE A 464 -17.33 -19.82 0.29
C ILE A 464 -16.28 -19.72 1.41
N GLU A 465 -16.55 -18.88 2.41
CA GLU A 465 -15.75 -18.71 3.63
C GLU A 465 -15.93 -19.89 4.61
N GLU A 466 -15.08 -19.95 5.63
CA GLU A 466 -15.15 -20.99 6.64
C GLU A 466 -16.35 -20.78 7.56
N GLY A 467 -17.21 -21.80 7.67
CA GLY A 467 -18.39 -21.78 8.56
C GLY A 467 -19.68 -21.28 7.92
N GLU A 468 -19.66 -20.82 6.66
CA GLU A 468 -20.87 -20.41 5.92
C GLU A 468 -21.36 -21.49 4.95
N THR A 469 -22.67 -21.48 4.65
CA THR A 469 -23.24 -22.34 3.59
C THR A 469 -23.14 -21.65 2.23
N SER A 470 -23.32 -22.40 1.13
CA SER A 470 -23.37 -21.79 -0.21
C SER A 470 -24.50 -20.77 -0.37
N ASN A 471 -25.58 -20.92 0.39
CA ASN A 471 -26.69 -19.97 0.36
C ASN A 471 -26.33 -18.67 1.10
N ASP A 472 -25.64 -18.77 2.23
CA ASP A 472 -25.18 -17.60 2.98
C ASP A 472 -24.11 -16.84 2.18
N ALA A 473 -23.16 -17.59 1.62
CA ALA A 473 -22.09 -17.05 0.77
C ALA A 473 -22.65 -16.23 -0.39
N VAL A 474 -23.62 -16.77 -1.15
CA VAL A 474 -24.12 -16.08 -2.34
C VAL A 474 -24.88 -14.79 -1.97
N ILE A 475 -25.59 -14.77 -0.84
CA ILE A 475 -26.27 -13.57 -0.34
C ILE A 475 -25.24 -12.51 0.09
N ARG A 476 -24.20 -12.91 0.82
CA ARG A 476 -23.10 -12.05 1.24
C ARG A 476 -22.38 -11.42 0.05
N GLU A 477 -21.93 -12.25 -0.89
CA GLU A 477 -21.18 -11.81 -2.08
C GLU A 477 -21.99 -10.82 -2.93
N ILE A 478 -23.28 -11.09 -3.17
CA ILE A 478 -24.14 -10.15 -3.91
C ILE A 478 -24.26 -8.82 -3.16
N LYS A 479 -24.40 -8.86 -1.83
CA LYS A 479 -24.52 -7.64 -1.02
C LYS A 479 -23.24 -6.82 -1.08
N GLU A 480 -22.08 -7.46 -0.98
CA GLU A 480 -20.77 -6.80 -1.03
C GLU A 480 -20.47 -6.19 -2.40
N GLU A 481 -20.72 -6.93 -3.48
CA GLU A 481 -20.36 -6.50 -4.83
C GLU A 481 -21.39 -5.53 -5.43
N THR A 482 -22.67 -5.68 -5.10
CA THR A 482 -23.77 -4.95 -5.76
C THR A 482 -24.63 -4.07 -4.86
N ASN A 483 -24.48 -4.21 -3.53
CA ASN A 483 -25.35 -3.62 -2.51
C ASN A 483 -26.84 -4.03 -2.59
N LEU A 484 -27.19 -5.00 -3.45
CA LEU A 484 -28.54 -5.52 -3.57
C LEU A 484 -28.87 -6.50 -2.46
N ASP A 485 -30.07 -6.37 -1.90
CA ASP A 485 -30.68 -7.43 -1.10
C ASP A 485 -31.41 -8.38 -2.05
N VAL A 486 -31.13 -9.68 -1.92
CA VAL A 486 -31.70 -10.69 -2.82
C VAL A 486 -32.30 -11.87 -2.07
N LYS A 487 -33.20 -12.58 -2.76
CA LYS A 487 -33.72 -13.88 -2.34
C LYS A 487 -33.28 -14.95 -3.35
N ILE A 488 -32.82 -16.09 -2.85
CA ILE A 488 -32.55 -17.26 -3.69
C ILE A 488 -33.89 -17.87 -4.12
N GLU A 489 -34.14 -17.91 -5.43
CA GLU A 489 -35.31 -18.54 -6.02
C GLU A 489 -35.05 -20.03 -6.28
N LYS A 490 -33.87 -20.34 -6.83
CA LYS A 490 -33.52 -21.71 -7.20
C LYS A 490 -32.02 -21.89 -7.37
N MET A 491 -31.52 -23.09 -7.10
CA MET A 491 -30.20 -23.52 -7.55
C MET A 491 -30.23 -23.85 -9.05
N ILE A 492 -29.31 -23.27 -9.81
CA ILE A 492 -29.14 -23.53 -11.25
C ILE A 492 -28.40 -24.85 -11.46
N GLY A 493 -27.24 -25.01 -10.79
CA GLY A 493 -26.40 -26.18 -10.92
C GLY A 493 -25.05 -26.07 -10.19
N ILE A 494 -24.25 -27.14 -10.27
CA ILE A 494 -22.85 -27.16 -9.84
C ILE A 494 -21.98 -27.21 -11.09
N TYR A 495 -21.03 -26.30 -11.19
CA TYR A 495 -20.12 -26.14 -12.32
C TYR A 495 -18.71 -26.54 -11.88
N ASP A 496 -18.24 -27.69 -12.37
CA ASP A 496 -16.98 -28.33 -11.97
C ASP A 496 -16.10 -28.71 -13.18
N LYS A 497 -16.40 -28.16 -14.36
CA LYS A 497 -15.65 -28.42 -15.60
C LYS A 497 -14.16 -28.13 -15.37
N LEU A 498 -13.31 -29.11 -15.71
CA LEU A 498 -11.87 -28.94 -15.61
C LEU A 498 -11.41 -27.75 -16.46
N GLY A 499 -10.64 -26.85 -15.84
CA GLY A 499 -10.16 -25.63 -16.48
C GLY A 499 -11.17 -24.49 -16.54
N ARG A 500 -12.34 -24.59 -15.88
CA ARG A 500 -13.28 -23.46 -15.78
C ARG A 500 -12.66 -22.23 -15.10
N ASP A 501 -11.72 -22.47 -14.17
CA ASP A 501 -10.95 -21.44 -13.50
C ASP A 501 -9.44 -21.65 -13.75
N PRO A 502 -8.71 -20.66 -14.31
CA PRO A 502 -7.27 -20.79 -14.57
C PRO A 502 -6.43 -20.86 -13.29
N ARG A 503 -6.99 -20.52 -12.11
CA ARG A 503 -6.29 -20.60 -10.82
C ARG A 503 -6.20 -22.04 -10.29
N GLY A 504 -7.00 -22.97 -10.80
CA GLY A 504 -6.96 -24.39 -10.43
C GLY A 504 -8.33 -25.07 -10.46
N ARG A 505 -8.47 -26.18 -9.71
CA ARG A 505 -9.78 -26.85 -9.56
C ARG A 505 -10.69 -26.00 -8.67
N VAL A 506 -11.73 -25.44 -9.25
CA VAL A 506 -12.77 -24.67 -8.54
C VAL A 506 -14.14 -25.22 -8.94
N HIS A 507 -14.99 -25.48 -7.96
CA HIS A 507 -16.39 -25.85 -8.16
C HIS A 507 -17.26 -24.65 -7.79
N SER A 508 -18.14 -24.22 -8.70
CA SER A 508 -19.09 -23.15 -8.40
C SER A 508 -20.50 -23.68 -8.25
N THR A 509 -21.21 -23.27 -7.21
CA THR A 509 -22.64 -23.49 -7.06
C THR A 509 -23.37 -22.25 -7.55
N ALA A 510 -24.11 -22.34 -8.65
CA ALA A 510 -24.79 -21.18 -9.20
C ALA A 510 -26.26 -21.12 -8.77
N PHE A 511 -26.75 -19.91 -8.47
CA PHE A 511 -28.10 -19.64 -8.01
C PHE A 511 -28.82 -18.63 -8.90
N LEU A 512 -30.13 -18.82 -9.06
CA LEU A 512 -31.04 -17.83 -9.60
C LEU A 512 -31.63 -17.04 -8.44
N CYS A 513 -31.46 -15.73 -8.45
CA CYS A 513 -31.86 -14.84 -7.37
C CYS A 513 -32.80 -13.72 -7.87
N SER A 514 -33.70 -13.28 -7.00
CA SER A 514 -34.61 -12.14 -7.23
C SER A 514 -34.26 -10.99 -6.27
N ILE A 515 -34.42 -9.75 -6.74
CA ILE A 515 -34.13 -8.55 -5.94
C ILE A 515 -35.26 -8.32 -4.93
N ILE A 516 -34.91 -8.02 -3.68
CA ILE A 516 -35.83 -7.63 -2.63
C ILE A 516 -35.74 -6.10 -2.46
N GLY A 517 -36.87 -5.39 -2.62
CA GLY A 517 -36.94 -3.94 -2.39
C GLY A 517 -36.54 -3.08 -3.60
N GLU A 518 -36.09 -1.85 -3.34
CA GLU A 518 -35.69 -0.90 -4.39
C GLU A 518 -34.28 -1.20 -4.93
N MET A 519 -34.11 -1.11 -6.24
CA MET A 519 -32.84 -1.37 -6.92
C MET A 519 -31.91 -0.16 -6.80
N ASN A 520 -31.16 -0.10 -5.70
CA ASN A 520 -30.12 0.92 -5.46
C ASN A 520 -28.74 0.34 -5.77
N LEU A 521 -28.37 0.36 -7.05
CA LEU A 521 -27.07 -0.14 -7.51
C LEU A 521 -25.95 0.81 -7.09
N HIS A 522 -25.21 0.42 -6.06
CA HIS A 522 -23.94 1.03 -5.69
C HIS A 522 -22.96 -0.10 -5.45
N GLY A 523 -21.88 -0.18 -6.24
CA GLY A 523 -20.83 -1.16 -5.97
C GLY A 523 -20.20 -0.89 -4.60
N GLY A 524 -19.96 -1.93 -3.81
CA GLY A 524 -19.06 -1.84 -2.66
C GLY A 524 -17.64 -1.49 -3.10
N SER A 525 -16.73 -1.25 -2.14
CA SER A 525 -15.35 -0.77 -2.32
C SER A 525 -14.46 -1.56 -3.31
N ASP A 526 -14.95 -2.68 -3.84
CA ASP A 526 -14.27 -3.64 -4.71
C ASP A 526 -14.90 -3.85 -6.10
N ALA A 527 -16.07 -3.28 -6.41
CA ALA A 527 -16.70 -3.37 -7.74
C ALA A 527 -16.66 -2.02 -8.46
N GLU A 528 -15.71 -1.84 -9.38
CA GLU A 528 -15.75 -0.71 -10.31
C GLU A 528 -16.85 -1.00 -11.36
N GLN A 529 -18.06 -0.52 -11.07
CA GLN A 529 -19.29 -0.57 -11.86
C GLN A 529 -20.03 -1.91 -11.85
N VAL A 530 -21.12 -1.96 -11.10
CA VAL A 530 -22.22 -2.90 -11.32
C VAL A 530 -22.95 -2.44 -12.58
N GLU A 531 -23.13 -3.35 -13.54
CA GLU A 531 -23.72 -3.05 -14.84
C GLU A 531 -25.01 -3.84 -15.06
N LEU A 532 -26.07 -3.14 -15.44
CA LEU A 532 -27.28 -3.76 -15.97
C LEU A 532 -27.10 -3.94 -17.48
N VAL A 533 -26.93 -5.19 -17.90
CA VAL A 533 -26.70 -5.50 -19.32
C VAL A 533 -27.93 -6.18 -19.91
N PRO A 534 -28.51 -5.63 -21.00
CA PRO A 534 -29.62 -6.27 -21.69
C PRO A 534 -29.27 -7.70 -22.13
N ILE A 535 -30.16 -8.67 -21.91
CA ILE A 535 -29.92 -10.09 -22.22
C ILE A 535 -29.53 -10.29 -23.70
N ASN A 536 -30.18 -9.55 -24.61
CA ASN A 536 -29.90 -9.63 -26.05
C ASN A 536 -28.49 -9.13 -26.43
N GLN A 537 -27.82 -8.36 -25.57
CA GLN A 537 -26.43 -7.93 -25.78
C GLN A 537 -25.42 -8.94 -25.23
N LEU A 538 -25.87 -9.97 -24.50
CA LEU A 538 -25.01 -10.99 -23.89
C LEU A 538 -24.81 -12.22 -24.78
N GLU A 539 -25.63 -12.43 -25.82
CA GLU A 539 -25.52 -13.58 -26.72
C GLU A 539 -24.17 -13.65 -27.49
N ASN A 540 -23.40 -12.56 -27.53
CA ASN A 540 -22.11 -12.48 -28.22
C ASN A 540 -21.00 -11.81 -27.37
N LYS A 541 -21.10 -11.80 -26.04
CA LYS A 541 -20.08 -11.22 -25.15
C LYS A 541 -19.37 -12.30 -24.35
N ASP A 542 -18.04 -12.24 -24.32
CA ASP A 542 -17.21 -13.08 -23.45
C ASP A 542 -17.43 -12.65 -21.98
N LEU A 543 -18.14 -13.49 -21.22
CA LEU A 543 -18.19 -13.38 -19.76
C LEU A 543 -16.99 -14.12 -19.16
N ALA A 544 -16.50 -13.63 -18.01
CA ALA A 544 -15.40 -14.27 -17.31
C ALA A 544 -15.71 -15.75 -16.99
N PHE A 545 -14.68 -16.59 -17.00
CA PHE A 545 -14.78 -18.03 -16.71
C PHE A 545 -15.75 -18.76 -17.66
N ASP A 546 -16.69 -19.53 -17.11
CA ASP A 546 -17.77 -20.23 -17.80
C ASP A 546 -19.14 -19.59 -17.54
N HIS A 547 -19.17 -18.30 -17.16
CA HIS A 547 -20.39 -17.60 -16.76
C HIS A 547 -21.44 -17.49 -17.88
N GLU A 548 -21.02 -17.52 -19.15
CA GLU A 548 -21.94 -17.63 -20.30
C GLU A 548 -22.80 -18.89 -20.22
N VAL A 549 -22.22 -20.00 -19.73
CA VAL A 549 -22.89 -21.30 -19.64
C VAL A 549 -23.91 -21.24 -18.51
N ILE A 550 -23.51 -20.71 -17.36
CA ILE A 550 -24.37 -20.51 -16.19
C ILE A 550 -25.58 -19.65 -16.55
N LEU A 551 -25.35 -18.53 -17.24
CA LEU A 551 -26.42 -17.62 -17.66
C LEU A 551 -27.40 -18.30 -18.63
N ARG A 552 -26.88 -19.05 -19.62
CA ARG A 552 -27.72 -19.79 -20.57
C ARG A 552 -28.56 -20.86 -19.87
N ASP A 553 -28.00 -21.57 -18.91
CA ASP A 553 -28.72 -22.57 -18.13
C ASP A 553 -29.84 -21.94 -17.28
N ALA A 554 -29.59 -20.76 -16.69
CA ALA A 554 -30.60 -19.99 -15.98
C ALA A 554 -31.76 -19.57 -16.90
N LEU A 555 -31.47 -19.07 -18.10
CA LEU A 555 -32.50 -18.70 -19.10
C LEU A 555 -33.36 -19.91 -19.51
N ASN A 556 -32.74 -21.07 -19.71
CA ASN A 556 -33.43 -22.32 -20.00
C ASN A 556 -34.35 -22.77 -18.85
N LEU A 557 -33.95 -22.55 -17.60
CA LEU A 557 -34.77 -22.84 -16.43
C LEU A 557 -36.02 -21.95 -16.37
N ILE A 558 -35.90 -20.67 -16.69
CA ILE A 558 -37.02 -19.73 -16.71
C ILE A 558 -38.02 -20.12 -17.80
N GLN A 559 -37.56 -20.39 -19.03
CA GLN A 559 -38.44 -20.75 -20.15
C GLN A 559 -39.23 -22.04 -19.92
N LYS A 560 -38.65 -23.02 -19.22
CA LYS A 560 -39.35 -24.27 -18.85
C LYS A 560 -40.47 -24.05 -17.83
N ASN A 561 -40.33 -23.04 -16.97
CA ASN A 561 -41.36 -22.70 -15.99
C ASN A 561 -42.49 -21.85 -16.56
N THR A 562 -42.28 -21.12 -17.66
CA THR A 562 -43.35 -20.34 -18.32
C THR A 562 -44.25 -21.18 -19.23
N LYS A 563 -43.86 -22.43 -19.54
CA LYS A 563 -44.62 -23.39 -20.36
C LYS A 563 -45.40 -24.44 -19.55
N ARG A 564 -45.35 -24.36 -18.21
CA ARG A 564 -46.19 -25.10 -17.28
C ARG A 564 -47.18 -24.15 -16.66
#